data_AF-A0A967DKQ1-F1
#
_entry.id   AF-A0A967DKQ1-F1
#
_cell.length_a   1.000
_cell.length_b   1.000
_cell.length_c   1.000
_cell.angle_alpha   90.00
_cell.angle_beta   90.00
_cell.angle_gamma   90.00
#
_symmetry.space_group_name_H-M   'P 1'
#
loop_
_entity.id
_entity.type
_entity.pdbx_description
1 polymer ?
#
loop_
_entity_poly.entity_id
_entity_poly.type
_entity_poly.pdbx_seq_one_letter_code
_entity_poly.pdbx_strand_id
1 'polypeptide(L)'
;MKLNRQSGVTLIEILIAVSLLSLLSVGVLVAMRIALNTLDKTDAHLIHNRRIANSEKILENQLAGLMVTQAEWRPGPDRSEILPFVQFEAQTMRFVTSYSLQDGLRGHPQIAAFQVIPGERGVGVRLIVNETPYTGRTQAGLMVTGVEPEPQTGTHLIRYAAVVPGPQSFILADRLAYCRFVYLERSFEPPFALWRSDWVRPFELPLGIRIEMAPLTTAPGELHVGTVTVPLHLTRDTTTLYNDGN
;
A
#
# COMPACT_ATOMS: atom_id res chain seq x y z
N MET A 1 53.69 31.05 -61.68
CA MET A 1 54.23 29.96 -60.85
C MET A 1 53.93 30.30 -59.39
N LYS A 2 52.98 29.60 -58.74
CA LYS A 2 52.58 29.88 -57.34
C LYS A 2 53.59 29.24 -56.39
N LEU A 3 54.26 30.03 -55.55
CA LEU A 3 55.08 29.55 -54.44
C LEU A 3 54.16 29.01 -53.35
N ASN A 4 54.10 27.69 -53.19
CA ASN A 4 53.49 27.06 -52.02
C ASN A 4 54.40 27.31 -50.82
N ARG A 5 53.95 28.18 -49.90
CA ARG A 5 54.60 28.44 -48.62
C ARG A 5 54.28 27.28 -47.68
N GLN A 6 55.17 26.29 -47.60
CA GLN A 6 55.11 25.28 -46.54
C GLN A 6 55.54 25.94 -45.22
N SER A 7 54.59 26.14 -44.31
CA SER A 7 54.88 26.57 -42.94
C SER A 7 54.98 25.32 -42.06
N GLY A 8 56.12 25.14 -41.40
CA GLY A 8 56.32 24.06 -40.44
C GLY A 8 55.63 24.40 -39.11
N VAL A 9 54.95 23.42 -38.52
CA VAL A 9 54.32 23.54 -37.19
C VAL A 9 55.42 23.56 -36.12
N THR A 10 55.31 24.47 -35.15
CA THR A 10 56.30 24.55 -34.07
C THR A 10 55.97 23.60 -32.92
N LEU A 11 57.00 23.13 -32.21
CA LEU A 11 56.85 22.19 -31.09
C LEU A 11 55.98 22.76 -29.95
N ILE A 12 56.00 24.09 -29.78
CA ILE A 12 55.18 24.79 -28.77
C ILE A 12 53.69 24.83 -29.16
N GLU A 13 53.39 24.90 -30.45
CA GLU A 13 52.03 24.93 -30.98
C GLU A 13 51.32 23.58 -30.79
N ILE A 14 52.06 22.49 -30.99
CA ILE A 14 51.60 21.13 -30.69
C ILE A 14 51.40 20.95 -29.18
N LEU A 15 52.32 21.45 -28.35
CA LEU A 15 52.19 21.38 -26.89
C LEU A 15 50.93 22.12 -26.40
N ILE A 16 50.70 23.33 -26.92
CA ILE A 16 49.50 24.12 -26.60
C ILE A 16 48.24 23.38 -27.08
N ALA A 17 48.22 22.89 -28.32
CA ALA A 17 47.07 22.16 -28.86
C ALA A 17 46.72 20.91 -28.02
N VAL A 18 47.72 20.11 -27.62
CA VAL A 18 47.51 18.90 -26.80
C VAL A 18 47.07 19.26 -25.37
N SER A 19 47.62 20.33 -24.79
CA SER A 19 47.18 20.81 -23.47
C SER A 19 45.74 21.33 -23.48
N LEU A 20 45.33 22.05 -24.52
CA LEU A 20 43.96 22.52 -24.69
C LEU A 20 43.00 21.37 -24.95
N LEU A 21 43.39 20.41 -25.80
CA LEU A 21 42.57 19.23 -26.08
C LEU A 21 42.38 18.37 -24.83
N SER A 22 43.43 18.18 -24.03
CA SER A 22 43.35 17.41 -22.77
C SER A 22 42.47 18.12 -21.73
N LEU A 23 42.59 19.44 -21.56
CA LEU A 23 41.69 20.24 -20.72
C LEU A 23 40.23 20.13 -21.17
N LEU A 24 39.98 20.22 -22.48
CA LEU A 24 38.65 20.07 -23.06
C LEU A 24 38.08 18.66 -22.77
N SER A 25 38.86 17.61 -22.99
CA SER A 25 38.44 16.23 -22.74
C SER A 25 38.11 15.99 -21.27
N VAL A 26 38.90 16.54 -20.34
CA VAL A 26 38.61 16.47 -18.89
C VAL A 26 37.32 17.22 -18.57
N GLY A 27 37.12 18.41 -19.14
CA GLY A 27 35.89 19.19 -18.97
C GLY A 27 34.64 18.42 -19.42
N VAL A 28 34.71 17.77 -20.58
CA VAL A 28 33.62 16.91 -21.10
C VAL A 28 33.34 15.74 -20.17
N LEU A 29 34.38 15.07 -19.65
CA LEU A 29 34.23 13.91 -18.78
C LEU A 29 33.58 14.28 -17.44
N VAL A 30 33.96 15.42 -16.86
CA VAL A 30 33.35 15.95 -15.62
C VAL A 30 31.89 16.32 -15.87
N ALA A 31 31.59 17.03 -16.96
CA ALA A 31 30.22 17.40 -17.32
C ALA A 31 29.34 16.16 -17.52
N MET A 32 29.85 15.14 -18.21
CA MET A 32 29.14 13.89 -18.43
C MET A 32 28.88 13.15 -17.11
N ARG A 33 29.85 13.10 -16.20
CA ARG A 33 29.68 12.48 -14.88
C ARG A 33 28.62 13.20 -14.04
N ILE A 34 28.58 14.53 -14.09
CA ILE A 34 27.56 15.32 -13.40
C ILE A 34 26.18 15.06 -14.01
N ALA A 35 26.07 15.05 -15.34
CA ALA A 35 24.81 14.80 -16.03
C ALA A 35 24.24 13.41 -15.70
N LEU A 36 25.08 12.37 -15.76
CA LEU A 36 24.68 10.99 -15.43
C LEU A 36 24.25 10.86 -13.97
N ASN A 37 25.02 11.39 -13.02
CA ASN A 37 24.65 11.37 -11.60
C ASN A 37 23.34 12.13 -11.31
N THR A 38 23.03 13.16 -12.10
CA THR A 38 21.80 13.94 -11.94
C THR A 38 20.61 13.21 -12.53
N LEU A 39 20.79 12.56 -13.69
CA LEU A 39 19.78 11.68 -14.29
C LEU A 39 19.41 10.53 -13.36
N ASP A 40 20.41 9.82 -12.83
CA ASP A 40 20.18 8.68 -11.90
C ASP A 40 19.37 9.10 -10.66
N LYS A 41 19.66 10.28 -10.10
CA LYS A 41 18.92 10.82 -8.95
C LYS A 41 17.48 11.21 -9.32
N THR A 42 17.30 11.81 -10.50
CA THR A 42 15.99 12.26 -10.97
C THR A 42 15.09 11.06 -11.27
N ASP A 43 15.62 10.04 -11.95
CA ASP A 43 14.89 8.81 -12.23
C ASP A 43 14.51 8.08 -10.94
N ALA A 44 15.43 7.99 -9.97
CA ALA A 44 15.13 7.41 -8.66
C ALA A 44 14.00 8.16 -7.92
N HIS A 45 14.03 9.50 -7.93
CA HIS A 45 12.98 10.33 -7.32
C HIS A 45 11.63 10.17 -8.02
N LEU A 46 11.60 10.15 -9.35
CA LEU A 46 10.37 9.94 -10.13
C LEU A 46 9.76 8.55 -9.92
N ILE A 47 10.58 7.50 -9.90
CA ILE A 47 10.13 6.13 -9.61
C ILE A 47 9.55 6.05 -8.19
N HIS A 48 10.21 6.68 -7.21
CA HIS A 48 9.73 6.72 -5.83
C HIS A 48 8.37 7.42 -5.72
N ASN A 49 8.22 8.59 -6.33
CA ASN A 49 6.96 9.35 -6.29
C ASN A 49 5.82 8.62 -7.00
N ARG A 50 6.09 7.98 -8.15
CA ARG A 50 5.10 7.15 -8.85
C ARG A 50 4.66 5.96 -8.00
N ARG A 51 5.59 5.32 -7.29
CA ARG A 51 5.27 4.22 -6.37
C ARG A 51 4.32 4.68 -5.27
N ILE A 52 4.59 5.84 -4.67
CA ILE A 52 3.75 6.40 -3.59
C ILE A 52 2.34 6.74 -4.07
N ALA A 53 2.22 7.49 -5.18
CA ALA A 53 0.92 7.86 -5.74
C ALA A 53 0.09 6.62 -6.16
N ASN A 54 0.76 5.59 -6.69
CA ASN A 54 0.10 4.33 -7.02
C ASN A 54 -0.37 3.59 -5.76
N SER A 55 0.39 3.62 -4.66
CA SER A 55 0.01 2.98 -3.41
C SER A 55 -1.24 3.61 -2.77
N GLU A 56 -1.33 4.94 -2.72
CA GLU A 56 -2.53 5.62 -2.22
C GLU A 56 -3.74 5.28 -3.09
N LYS A 57 -3.58 5.32 -4.41
CA LYS A 57 -4.67 5.00 -5.33
C LYS A 57 -5.13 3.54 -5.22
N ILE A 58 -4.20 2.63 -5.02
CA ILE A 58 -4.48 1.21 -4.78
C ILE A 58 -5.29 1.05 -3.48
N LEU A 59 -4.87 1.70 -2.39
CA LEU A 59 -5.59 1.65 -1.11
C LEU A 59 -7.01 2.17 -1.25
N GLU A 60 -7.18 3.31 -1.93
CA GLU A 60 -8.50 3.86 -2.24
C GLU A 60 -9.36 2.88 -3.03
N ASN A 61 -8.83 2.31 -4.11
CA ASN A 61 -9.61 1.41 -4.98
C ASN A 61 -10.00 0.11 -4.26
N GLN A 62 -9.08 -0.46 -3.47
CA GLN A 62 -9.33 -1.65 -2.64
C GLN A 62 -10.47 -1.39 -1.64
N LEU A 63 -10.39 -0.27 -0.91
CA LEU A 63 -11.40 0.12 0.08
C LEU A 63 -12.74 0.51 -0.56
N ALA A 64 -12.71 1.24 -1.68
CA ALA A 64 -13.93 1.60 -2.42
C ALA A 64 -14.62 0.37 -3.04
N GLY A 65 -13.83 -0.67 -3.38
CA GLY A 65 -14.31 -1.95 -3.87
C GLY A 65 -14.79 -2.91 -2.79
N LEU A 66 -14.79 -2.52 -1.50
CA LEU A 66 -15.20 -3.39 -0.40
C LEU A 66 -16.60 -3.97 -0.62
N MET A 67 -16.70 -5.28 -0.52
CA MET A 67 -17.91 -6.07 -0.64
C MET A 67 -18.29 -6.64 0.72
N VAL A 68 -19.52 -6.35 1.14
CA VAL A 68 -20.10 -6.92 2.35
C VAL A 68 -20.46 -8.38 2.09
N THR A 69 -19.71 -9.29 2.69
CA THR A 69 -19.85 -10.73 2.49
C THR A 69 -19.93 -11.46 3.84
N GLN A 70 -20.28 -12.74 3.78
CA GLN A 70 -20.43 -13.59 4.94
C GLN A 70 -19.45 -14.76 4.88
N ALA A 71 -19.09 -15.26 6.04
CA ALA A 71 -18.32 -16.47 6.24
C ALA A 71 -19.20 -17.55 6.85
N GLU A 72 -19.09 -18.77 6.33
CA GLU A 72 -19.72 -19.96 6.91
C GLU A 72 -18.70 -20.67 7.80
N TRP A 73 -18.69 -20.34 9.09
CA TRP A 73 -17.76 -20.89 10.06
C TRP A 73 -18.33 -22.15 10.70
N ARG A 74 -17.51 -23.22 10.76
CA ARG A 74 -17.91 -24.50 11.34
C ARG A 74 -17.05 -24.83 12.57
N PRO A 75 -17.48 -24.45 13.78
CA PRO A 75 -16.73 -24.76 15.01
C PRO A 75 -16.75 -26.24 15.40
N GLY A 76 -17.61 -27.04 14.76
CA GLY A 76 -17.71 -28.48 14.98
C GLY A 76 -18.43 -29.17 13.80
N PRO A 77 -18.48 -30.51 13.79
CA PRO A 77 -18.99 -31.29 12.66
C PRO A 77 -20.45 -30.97 12.30
N ASP A 78 -21.31 -30.70 13.30
CA ASP A 78 -22.75 -30.44 13.10
C ASP A 78 -23.16 -28.99 13.40
N ARG A 79 -22.19 -28.07 13.52
CA ARG A 79 -22.47 -26.65 13.78
C ARG A 79 -21.91 -25.80 12.65
N SER A 80 -22.77 -24.96 12.09
CA SER A 80 -22.42 -23.98 11.08
C SER A 80 -23.04 -22.65 11.47
N GLU A 81 -22.22 -21.61 11.52
CA GLU A 81 -22.62 -20.26 11.86
C GLU A 81 -22.28 -19.34 10.70
N ILE A 82 -23.24 -18.47 10.35
CA ILE A 82 -23.03 -17.44 9.33
C ILE A 82 -22.62 -16.16 10.04
N LEU A 83 -21.42 -15.69 9.73
CA LEU A 83 -20.80 -14.53 10.36
C LEU A 83 -20.48 -13.47 9.29
N PRO A 84 -20.52 -12.17 9.61
CA PRO A 84 -19.91 -11.16 8.75
C PRO A 84 -18.44 -11.47 8.48
N PHE A 85 -17.98 -11.31 7.24
CA PHE A 85 -16.58 -11.52 6.89
C PHE A 85 -15.84 -10.19 6.72
N VAL A 86 -15.57 -9.56 7.87
CA VAL A 86 -14.80 -8.32 7.97
C VAL A 86 -13.94 -8.32 9.22
N GLN A 87 -12.72 -7.80 9.13
CA GLN A 87 -11.83 -7.56 10.24
C GLN A 87 -11.33 -6.12 10.16
N PHE A 88 -11.50 -5.36 11.25
CA PHE A 88 -11.15 -3.95 11.33
C PHE A 88 -10.35 -3.65 12.60
N GLU A 89 -9.15 -4.22 12.71
CA GLU A 89 -8.24 -3.97 13.82
C GLU A 89 -7.21 -2.89 13.46
N ALA A 90 -6.62 -2.23 14.47
CA ALA A 90 -5.67 -1.13 14.26
C ALA A 90 -4.45 -1.47 13.39
N GLN A 91 -4.05 -2.74 13.32
CA GLN A 91 -2.86 -3.21 12.60
C GLN A 91 -3.17 -4.26 11.53
N THR A 92 -4.42 -4.71 11.45
CA THR A 92 -4.86 -5.78 10.56
C THR A 92 -6.25 -5.48 10.04
N MET A 93 -6.43 -5.56 8.74
CA MET A 93 -7.74 -5.36 8.12
C MET A 93 -7.96 -6.42 7.06
N ARG A 94 -9.12 -7.08 7.08
CA ARG A 94 -9.47 -8.14 6.12
C ARG A 94 -10.91 -7.98 5.65
N PHE A 95 -11.12 -8.04 4.34
CA PHE A 95 -12.45 -7.98 3.73
C PHE A 95 -12.40 -8.53 2.31
N VAL A 96 -13.56 -8.79 1.72
CA VAL A 96 -13.67 -9.08 0.29
C VAL A 96 -13.77 -7.78 -0.48
N THR A 97 -13.09 -7.68 -1.62
CA THR A 97 -13.13 -6.53 -2.52
C THR A 97 -13.27 -6.96 -3.96
N SER A 98 -13.92 -6.14 -4.77
CA SER A 98 -14.02 -6.34 -6.22
C SER A 98 -12.78 -5.89 -7.00
N TYR A 99 -11.79 -5.29 -6.32
CA TYR A 99 -10.56 -4.82 -6.93
C TYR A 99 -9.39 -5.79 -6.67
N SER A 100 -8.64 -6.13 -7.71
CA SER A 100 -7.41 -6.94 -7.61
C SER A 100 -6.18 -6.06 -7.84
N LEU A 101 -5.06 -6.33 -7.16
CA LEU A 101 -3.79 -5.64 -7.42
C LEU A 101 -3.17 -6.05 -8.75
N GLN A 102 -3.44 -7.26 -9.20
CA GLN A 102 -2.91 -7.79 -10.46
C GLN A 102 -3.76 -7.38 -11.65
N ASP A 103 -5.09 -7.49 -11.51
CA ASP A 103 -6.05 -7.32 -12.62
C ASP A 103 -6.89 -6.03 -12.54
N GLY A 104 -6.71 -5.23 -11.49
CA GLY A 104 -7.48 -4.02 -11.24
C GLY A 104 -8.98 -4.29 -11.08
N LEU A 105 -9.81 -3.42 -11.68
CA LEU A 105 -11.28 -3.52 -11.67
C LEU A 105 -11.84 -4.69 -12.51
N ARG A 106 -11.01 -5.35 -13.32
CA ARG A 106 -11.44 -6.48 -14.15
C ARG A 106 -11.22 -7.83 -13.46
N GLY A 107 -10.56 -7.83 -12.32
CA GLY A 107 -10.27 -9.03 -11.55
C GLY A 107 -11.52 -9.64 -10.92
N HIS A 108 -11.41 -10.92 -10.58
CA HIS A 108 -12.40 -11.57 -9.70
C HIS A 108 -12.29 -11.01 -8.28
N PRO A 109 -13.38 -11.06 -7.49
CA PRO A 109 -13.34 -10.65 -6.09
C PRO A 109 -12.20 -11.35 -5.33
N GLN A 110 -11.48 -10.57 -4.53
CA GLN A 110 -10.36 -11.03 -3.72
C GLN A 110 -10.69 -10.84 -2.25
N ILE A 111 -10.22 -11.76 -1.41
CA ILE A 111 -10.01 -11.49 0.01
C ILE A 111 -8.71 -10.70 0.11
N ALA A 112 -8.83 -9.40 0.42
CA ALA A 112 -7.68 -8.55 0.71
C ALA A 112 -7.42 -8.57 2.22
N ALA A 113 -6.22 -9.01 2.60
CA ALA A 113 -5.75 -9.03 3.98
C ALA A 113 -4.56 -8.08 4.14
N PHE A 114 -4.85 -6.89 4.65
CA PHE A 114 -3.88 -5.86 4.99
C PHE A 114 -3.26 -6.14 6.35
N GLN A 115 -1.94 -6.00 6.43
CA GLN A 115 -1.20 -6.19 7.68
C GLN A 115 -0.07 -5.18 7.77
N VAL A 116 0.04 -4.53 8.93
CA VAL A 116 1.24 -3.79 9.30
C VAL A 116 2.24 -4.79 9.88
N ILE A 117 3.43 -4.86 9.31
CA ILE A 117 4.52 -5.72 9.76
C ILE A 117 5.79 -4.91 10.02
N PRO A 118 6.75 -5.44 10.78
CA PRO A 118 8.07 -4.84 10.89
C PRO A 118 8.69 -4.59 9.52
N GLY A 119 9.34 -3.43 9.39
CA GLY A 119 10.08 -3.04 8.20
C GLY A 119 11.31 -3.92 7.97
N GLU A 120 12.00 -3.68 6.86
CA GLU A 120 13.22 -4.41 6.55
C GLU A 120 14.27 -4.25 7.67
N ARG A 121 14.93 -5.35 8.03
CA ARG A 121 15.91 -5.40 9.16
C ARG A 121 15.33 -4.95 10.51
N GLY A 122 14.00 -4.97 10.67
CA GLY A 122 13.32 -4.60 11.92
C GLY A 122 13.28 -3.10 12.19
N VAL A 123 13.56 -2.25 11.19
CA VAL A 123 13.53 -0.79 11.33
C VAL A 123 12.23 -0.26 10.77
N GLY A 124 11.47 0.47 11.60
CA GLY A 124 10.16 1.00 11.23
C GLY A 124 9.15 -0.10 10.92
N VAL A 125 8.13 0.25 10.14
CA VAL A 125 7.07 -0.66 9.70
C VAL A 125 6.84 -0.55 8.21
N ARG A 126 6.13 -1.55 7.67
CA ARG A 126 5.64 -1.58 6.29
C ARG A 126 4.22 -2.13 6.25
N LEU A 127 3.45 -1.63 5.30
CA LEU A 127 2.10 -2.10 5.01
C LEU A 127 2.16 -3.12 3.87
N ILE A 128 1.72 -4.34 4.17
CA ILE A 128 1.55 -5.37 3.17
C ILE A 128 0.07 -5.66 2.93
N VAL A 129 -0.21 -6.26 1.78
CA VAL A 129 -1.50 -6.87 1.48
C VAL A 129 -1.29 -8.24 0.85
N ASN A 130 -2.05 -9.21 1.34
CA ASN A 130 -2.18 -10.52 0.71
C ASN A 130 -3.53 -10.56 0.00
N GLU A 131 -3.53 -11.00 -1.26
CA GLU A 131 -4.75 -11.28 -1.99
C GLU A 131 -4.94 -12.78 -2.13
N THR A 132 -6.17 -13.24 -1.94
CA THR A 132 -6.57 -14.61 -2.21
C THR A 132 -7.91 -14.58 -2.92
N PRO A 133 -8.08 -15.30 -4.04
CA PRO A 133 -9.35 -15.32 -4.75
C PRO A 133 -10.49 -15.70 -3.80
N TYR A 134 -11.56 -14.89 -3.79
CA TYR A 134 -12.75 -15.19 -3.03
C TYR A 134 -13.61 -16.19 -3.82
N THR A 135 -13.76 -17.39 -3.27
CA THR A 135 -14.53 -18.50 -3.89
C THR A 135 -15.82 -18.81 -3.13
N GLY A 136 -16.20 -17.96 -2.18
CA GLY A 136 -17.47 -18.03 -1.46
C GLY A 136 -17.33 -18.14 0.06
N ARG A 137 -18.47 -18.12 0.74
CA ARG A 137 -18.56 -18.05 2.21
C ARG A 137 -17.88 -19.21 2.94
N THR A 138 -17.86 -20.41 2.35
CA THR A 138 -17.22 -21.58 2.95
C THR A 138 -15.71 -21.39 3.05
N GLN A 139 -15.08 -20.82 2.02
CA GLN A 139 -13.65 -20.52 2.02
C GLN A 139 -13.33 -19.43 3.06
N ALA A 140 -14.14 -18.36 3.09
CA ALA A 140 -14.00 -17.29 4.08
C ALA A 140 -14.11 -17.82 5.53
N GLY A 141 -15.02 -18.78 5.77
CA GLY A 141 -15.18 -19.45 7.05
C GLY A 141 -13.95 -20.21 7.56
N LEU A 142 -13.09 -20.71 6.66
CA LEU A 142 -11.83 -21.37 7.04
C LEU A 142 -10.83 -20.40 7.67
N MET A 143 -10.99 -19.09 7.45
CA MET A 143 -10.11 -18.08 8.04
C MET A 143 -10.55 -17.67 9.45
N VAL A 144 -11.75 -18.06 9.89
CA VAL A 144 -12.25 -17.78 11.23
C VAL A 144 -11.70 -18.83 12.20
N THR A 145 -11.03 -18.36 13.25
CA THR A 145 -10.41 -19.22 14.28
C THR A 145 -11.26 -19.31 15.54
N GLY A 146 -12.19 -18.38 15.76
CA GLY A 146 -13.05 -18.36 16.93
C GLY A 146 -14.04 -17.21 16.93
N VAL A 147 -15.03 -17.31 17.79
CA VAL A 147 -15.94 -16.22 18.14
C VAL A 147 -15.94 -16.11 19.66
N GLU A 148 -15.53 -14.96 20.17
CA GLU A 148 -15.40 -14.71 21.61
C GLU A 148 -16.31 -13.56 22.02
N PRO A 149 -16.97 -13.60 23.18
CA PRO A 149 -17.64 -12.43 23.72
C PRO A 149 -16.60 -11.39 24.16
N GLU A 150 -16.75 -10.15 23.71
CA GLU A 150 -15.94 -9.03 24.15
C GLU A 150 -16.26 -8.72 25.62
N PRO A 151 -15.26 -8.70 26.53
CA PRO A 151 -15.49 -8.56 27.96
C PRO A 151 -16.20 -7.27 28.40
N GLN A 152 -16.08 -6.20 27.60
CA GLN A 152 -16.55 -4.86 27.97
C GLN A 152 -17.94 -4.54 27.41
N THR A 153 -18.25 -5.03 26.20
CA THR A 153 -19.50 -4.70 25.50
C THR A 153 -20.45 -5.89 25.41
N GLY A 154 -19.97 -7.11 25.64
CA GLY A 154 -20.72 -8.35 25.41
C GLY A 154 -20.93 -8.69 23.92
N THR A 155 -20.37 -7.90 23.01
CA THR A 155 -20.47 -8.13 21.56
C THR A 155 -19.62 -9.33 21.16
N HIS A 156 -20.08 -10.13 20.20
CA HIS A 156 -19.27 -11.21 19.64
C HIS A 156 -18.14 -10.65 18.79
N LEU A 157 -16.89 -10.90 19.17
CA LEU A 157 -15.69 -10.60 18.42
C LEU A 157 -15.29 -11.83 17.59
N ILE A 158 -15.19 -11.65 16.28
CA ILE A 158 -14.74 -12.70 15.36
C ILE A 158 -13.21 -12.69 15.32
N ARG A 159 -12.61 -13.82 15.64
CA ARG A 159 -11.16 -14.03 15.53
C ARG A 159 -10.84 -14.66 14.18
N TYR A 160 -9.79 -14.13 13.56
CA TYR A 160 -9.29 -14.65 12.29
C TYR A 160 -7.88 -15.19 12.45
N ALA A 161 -7.49 -16.08 11.52
CA ALA A 161 -6.11 -16.52 11.39
C ALA A 161 -5.19 -15.31 11.14
N ALA A 162 -3.98 -15.37 11.72
CA ALA A 162 -2.98 -14.31 11.55
C ALA A 162 -2.62 -14.13 10.07
N VAL A 163 -2.45 -12.88 9.65
CA VAL A 163 -1.95 -12.57 8.31
C VAL A 163 -0.44 -12.73 8.32
N VAL A 164 0.06 -13.75 7.61
CA VAL A 164 1.50 -14.02 7.50
C VAL A 164 2.01 -13.52 6.13
N PRO A 165 3.11 -12.76 6.07
CA PRO A 165 3.74 -12.40 4.81
C PRO A 165 4.20 -13.65 4.05
N GLY A 166 3.89 -13.72 2.76
CA GLY A 166 4.33 -14.77 1.85
C GLY A 166 4.99 -14.20 0.59
N PRO A 167 5.47 -15.06 -0.33
CA PRO A 167 6.14 -14.63 -1.55
C PRO A 167 5.27 -13.77 -2.49
N GLN A 168 3.95 -13.89 -2.39
CA GLN A 168 2.97 -13.13 -3.18
C GLN A 168 2.40 -11.91 -2.44
N SER A 169 2.90 -11.59 -1.24
CA SER A 169 2.51 -10.38 -0.53
C SER A 169 2.99 -9.14 -1.26
N PHE A 170 2.10 -8.17 -1.46
CA PHE A 170 2.46 -6.88 -2.04
C PHE A 170 2.86 -5.91 -0.92
N ILE A 171 3.98 -5.21 -1.10
CA ILE A 171 4.41 -4.13 -0.21
C ILE A 171 3.84 -2.82 -0.74
N LEU A 172 2.75 -2.34 -0.13
CA LEU A 172 2.09 -1.09 -0.52
C LEU A 172 2.85 0.13 -0.02
N ALA A 173 3.35 0.08 1.21
CA ALA A 173 4.16 1.15 1.77
C ALA A 173 5.28 0.56 2.63
N ASP A 174 6.45 1.19 2.62
CA ASP A 174 7.65 0.71 3.31
C ASP A 174 8.42 1.87 3.91
N ARG A 175 9.35 1.58 4.82
CA ARG A 175 10.15 2.57 5.57
C ARG A 175 9.26 3.60 6.27
N LEU A 176 8.23 3.13 6.96
CA LEU A 176 7.32 3.98 7.73
C LEU A 176 7.77 4.04 9.19
N ALA A 177 7.60 5.20 9.82
CA ALA A 177 7.72 5.33 11.28
C ALA A 177 6.55 4.62 11.97
N TYR A 178 5.34 4.77 11.43
CA TYR A 178 4.14 4.06 11.87
C TYR A 178 3.15 3.87 10.72
N CYS A 179 2.26 2.89 10.88
CA CYS A 179 1.09 2.66 10.06
C CYS A 179 -0.03 2.13 10.96
N ARG A 180 -1.24 2.68 10.86
CA ARG A 180 -2.41 2.16 11.59
C ARG A 180 -3.71 2.44 10.86
N PHE A 181 -4.68 1.58 11.10
CA PHE A 181 -6.05 1.75 10.62
C PHE A 181 -6.90 2.39 11.72
N VAL A 182 -7.69 3.39 11.33
CA VAL A 182 -8.68 4.02 12.20
C VAL A 182 -10.01 4.16 11.45
N TYR A 183 -11.09 4.09 12.20
CA TYR A 183 -12.42 3.81 11.71
C TYR A 183 -13.37 4.90 12.20
N LEU A 184 -14.17 5.44 11.29
CA LEU A 184 -15.13 6.50 11.62
C LEU A 184 -16.41 5.88 12.18
N GLU A 185 -16.65 6.13 13.46
CA GLU A 185 -17.87 5.77 14.16
C GLU A 185 -19.00 6.75 13.86
N ARG A 186 -20.20 6.21 13.67
CA ARG A 186 -21.42 6.99 13.65
C ARG A 186 -21.74 7.44 15.08
N SER A 187 -21.72 8.75 15.33
CA SER A 187 -22.20 9.31 16.59
C SER A 187 -23.43 10.17 16.35
N PHE A 188 -24.49 9.94 17.14
CA PHE A 188 -25.69 10.79 17.15
C PHE A 188 -25.57 11.95 18.14
N GLU A 189 -24.48 12.01 18.90
CA GLU A 189 -24.19 13.06 19.88
C GLU A 189 -22.84 13.74 19.55
N PRO A 190 -22.65 15.03 19.93
CA PRO A 190 -21.36 15.69 19.75
C PRO A 190 -20.22 14.96 20.50
N PRO A 191 -19.05 14.74 19.86
CA PRO A 191 -18.74 15.05 18.47
C PRO A 191 -19.35 14.01 17.51
N PHE A 192 -20.11 14.48 16.50
CA PHE A 192 -20.82 13.64 15.52
C PHE A 192 -19.91 12.77 14.60
N ALA A 193 -18.59 12.84 14.79
CA ALA A 193 -17.58 12.07 14.08
C ALA A 193 -16.48 11.67 15.07
N LEU A 194 -16.41 10.39 15.39
CA LEU A 194 -15.41 9.83 16.32
C LEU A 194 -14.55 8.82 15.58
N TRP A 195 -13.24 9.05 15.51
CA TRP A 195 -12.28 8.12 14.92
C TRP A 195 -11.76 7.16 15.98
N ARG A 196 -11.84 5.85 15.72
CA ARG A 196 -11.43 4.79 16.64
C ARG A 196 -10.46 3.82 16.01
N SER A 197 -9.49 3.33 16.78
CA SER A 197 -8.58 2.25 16.35
C SER A 197 -9.05 0.86 16.80
N ASP A 198 -10.01 0.82 17.72
CA ASP A 198 -10.56 -0.37 18.37
C ASP A 198 -11.97 -0.69 17.85
N TRP A 199 -12.09 -0.97 16.54
CA TRP A 199 -13.39 -1.31 15.95
C TRP A 199 -13.78 -2.76 16.29
N VAL A 200 -14.63 -2.91 17.30
CA VAL A 200 -15.03 -4.20 17.90
C VAL A 200 -16.47 -4.60 17.53
N ARG A 201 -17.06 -3.97 16.51
CA ARG A 201 -18.44 -4.21 16.05
C ARG A 201 -18.42 -4.90 14.68
N PRO A 202 -18.34 -6.24 14.61
CA PRO A 202 -18.25 -6.93 13.31
C PRO A 202 -19.54 -6.85 12.49
N PHE A 203 -20.69 -6.58 13.14
CA PHE A 203 -21.98 -6.45 12.46
C PHE A 203 -22.23 -5.04 11.91
N GLU A 204 -21.40 -4.06 12.25
CA GLU A 204 -21.52 -2.68 11.80
C GLU A 204 -20.28 -2.28 11.01
N LEU A 205 -20.49 -1.66 9.84
CA LEU A 205 -19.41 -1.08 9.07
C LEU A 205 -19.11 0.33 9.56
N PRO A 206 -17.81 0.72 9.62
CA PRO A 206 -17.47 2.11 9.86
C PRO A 206 -17.93 2.99 8.71
N LEU A 207 -18.22 4.26 8.98
CA LEU A 207 -18.61 5.23 7.94
C LEU A 207 -17.45 5.63 7.02
N GLY A 208 -16.23 5.32 7.43
CA GLY A 208 -15.02 5.62 6.71
C GLY A 208 -13.83 4.94 7.35
N ILE A 209 -12.82 4.67 6.55
CA ILE A 209 -11.56 4.07 6.97
C ILE A 209 -10.46 5.07 6.66
N ARG A 210 -9.61 5.31 7.65
CA ARG A 210 -8.41 6.13 7.50
C ARG A 210 -7.18 5.30 7.83
N ILE A 211 -6.23 5.31 6.91
CA ILE A 211 -4.94 4.65 7.03
C ILE A 211 -3.93 5.74 7.33
N GLU A 212 -3.51 5.83 8.59
CA GLU A 212 -2.55 6.84 9.03
C GLU A 212 -1.14 6.28 8.89
N MET A 213 -0.33 6.95 8.07
CA MET A 213 1.04 6.57 7.77
C MET A 213 1.96 7.79 7.91
N ALA A 214 3.18 7.55 8.38
CA ALA A 214 4.24 8.56 8.37
C ALA A 214 5.57 7.91 7.95
N PRO A 215 6.40 8.61 7.17
CA PRO A 215 7.70 8.10 6.75
C PRO A 215 8.66 8.00 7.95
N LEU A 216 9.61 7.05 7.89
CA LEU A 216 10.64 6.89 8.90
C LEU A 216 11.64 8.06 8.91
N THR A 217 11.90 8.64 7.74
CA THR A 217 12.76 9.81 7.55
C THR A 217 12.04 10.83 6.69
N THR A 218 12.00 12.08 7.14
CA THR A 218 11.44 13.21 6.37
C THR A 218 12.58 13.98 5.71
N ALA A 219 12.64 13.99 4.38
CA ALA A 219 13.56 14.84 3.62
C ALA A 219 12.77 15.97 2.92
N PRO A 220 13.22 17.23 2.97
CA PRO A 220 12.52 18.32 2.29
C PRO A 220 12.41 18.07 0.78
N GLY A 221 11.18 18.03 0.25
CA GLY A 221 10.91 17.86 -1.19
C GLY A 221 10.70 16.42 -1.68
N GLU A 222 10.68 15.42 -0.79
CA GLU A 222 10.21 14.07 -1.14
C GLU A 222 8.69 13.96 -0.96
N LEU A 223 8.01 13.31 -1.90
CA LEU A 223 6.66 12.82 -1.65
C LEU A 223 6.78 11.66 -0.66
N HIS A 224 5.88 11.64 0.31
CA HIS A 224 5.80 10.57 1.30
C HIS A 224 4.40 9.97 1.24
N VAL A 225 4.28 8.68 1.54
CA VAL A 225 2.96 8.06 1.71
C VAL A 225 2.25 8.80 2.85
N GLY A 226 1.15 9.47 2.51
CA GLY A 226 0.37 10.27 3.43
C GLY A 226 -0.73 9.46 4.10
N THR A 227 -1.56 10.17 4.85
CA THR A 227 -2.77 9.56 5.42
C THR A 227 -3.84 9.42 4.33
N VAL A 228 -4.31 8.19 4.08
CA VAL A 228 -5.38 7.91 3.13
C VAL A 228 -6.70 7.85 3.89
N THR A 229 -7.72 8.61 3.48
CA THR A 229 -9.06 8.57 4.08
C THR A 229 -10.08 8.22 3.01
N VAL A 230 -10.81 7.11 3.21
CA VAL A 230 -11.82 6.62 2.29
C VAL A 230 -13.17 6.57 3.00
N PRO A 231 -14.18 7.33 2.55
CA PRO A 231 -15.54 7.16 3.04
C PRO A 231 -16.11 5.82 2.57
N LEU A 232 -16.82 5.12 3.44
CA LEU A 232 -17.54 3.90 3.09
C LEU A 232 -19.01 4.23 2.89
N HIS A 233 -19.46 4.26 1.64
CA HIS A 233 -20.85 4.56 1.27
C HIS A 233 -21.77 3.33 1.28
N LEU A 234 -21.45 2.32 2.10
CA LEU A 234 -22.20 1.08 2.16
C LEU A 234 -23.38 1.23 3.14
N THR A 235 -24.60 1.31 2.60
CA THR A 235 -25.85 1.43 3.37
C THR A 235 -26.45 0.07 3.77
N ARG A 236 -25.74 -1.05 3.52
CA ARG A 236 -26.25 -2.40 3.78
C ARG A 236 -25.83 -2.90 5.16
N ASP A 237 -26.77 -3.52 5.86
CA ASP A 237 -26.51 -4.30 7.06
C ASP A 237 -25.65 -5.52 6.69
N THR A 238 -24.61 -5.80 7.47
CA THR A 238 -23.69 -6.93 7.23
C THR A 238 -24.36 -8.30 7.36
N THR A 239 -25.56 -8.33 7.93
CA THR A 239 -26.41 -9.52 8.06
C THR A 239 -27.21 -9.85 6.80
N THR A 240 -27.36 -8.90 5.86
CA THR A 240 -28.10 -9.13 4.62
C THR A 240 -27.26 -9.87 3.57
N LEU A 241 -27.79 -10.98 3.05
CA LEU A 241 -27.16 -11.85 2.05
C LEU A 241 -26.72 -11.07 0.80
N TYR A 242 -25.43 -11.12 0.47
CA TYR A 242 -24.97 -10.89 -0.90
C TYR A 242 -25.36 -12.12 -1.71
N ASN A 243 -26.38 -11.98 -2.55
CA ASN A 243 -26.82 -13.05 -3.44
C ASN A 243 -25.88 -13.05 -4.65
N ASP A 244 -24.89 -13.95 -4.65
CA ASP A 244 -24.18 -14.32 -5.87
C ASP A 244 -25.22 -14.90 -6.82
N GLY A 245 -25.64 -14.10 -7.81
CA GLY A 245 -26.52 -14.57 -8.86
C GLY A 245 -25.87 -15.76 -9.55
N ASN A 246 -26.46 -16.94 -9.35
CA ASN A 246 -26.20 -18.13 -10.15
C ASN A 246 -26.71 -17.92 -11.57
#